data_AF-A0A524C812-F1
#
_entry.id   AF-A0A524C812-F1
#
_cell.length_a   1.000
_cell.length_b   1.000
_cell.length_c   1.000
_cell.angle_alpha   90.00
_cell.angle_beta   90.00
_cell.angle_gamma   90.00
#
_symmetry.space_group_name_H-M   'P 1'
#
loop_
_entity.id
_entity.type
_entity.pdbx_description
1 polymer ?
#
loop_
_entity_poly.entity_id
_entity_poly.type
_entity_poly.pdbx_seq_one_letter_code
_entity_poly.pdbx_strand_id
1 'polypeptide(L)'
;MEELFKKKGWSWKNYQKEKTKWIHPDFTISITQTYRDKAYHIIEFTLNNTPAIVDSPINKNKFPLRFSHTFLINLPREYPANLAKIKMSSKTSLWHPRIAQGRSGYACITVNGELDRILNDIIFHLLLDPRRIRPPKLYPKEDAGMNVKAMRWFEKNAEDIHQKMLDEWNKAHKAKTGTQKKNITIISNDSQKAKQKSKSKITIITTDAKGKEDNSDSKEKKDEKEDKGVRII
;
A
#
# COMPACT_ATOMS: atom_id res chain seq x y z
N MET A 1 12.63 -2.33 6.75
CA MET A 1 11.30 -2.95 6.52
C MET A 1 10.54 -3.30 7.79
N GLU A 2 11.10 -4.01 8.78
CA GLU A 2 10.35 -4.38 9.99
C GLU A 2 9.74 -3.17 10.72
N GLU A 3 10.52 -2.11 10.94
CA GLU A 3 10.02 -0.88 11.55
C GLU A 3 8.88 -0.22 10.76
N LEU A 4 8.92 -0.32 9.42
CA LEU A 4 7.87 0.21 8.55
C LEU A 4 6.54 -0.50 8.83
N PHE A 5 6.57 -1.84 8.93
CA PHE A 5 5.39 -2.66 9.23
C PHE A 5 4.86 -2.35 10.63
N LYS A 6 5.75 -2.27 11.63
CA LYS A 6 5.39 -1.91 13.01
C LYS A 6 4.71 -0.54 13.08
N LYS A 7 5.27 0.48 12.42
CA LYS A 7 4.68 1.84 12.35
C LYS A 7 3.30 1.86 11.70
N LYS A 8 3.01 0.93 10.78
CA LYS A 8 1.69 0.77 10.15
C LYS A 8 0.71 -0.10 10.95
N GLY A 9 1.15 -0.66 12.08
CA GLY A 9 0.33 -1.55 12.91
C GLY A 9 0.08 -2.92 12.29
N TRP A 10 0.92 -3.35 11.34
CA TRP A 10 0.84 -4.69 10.75
C TRP A 10 1.67 -5.70 11.52
N SER A 11 1.25 -6.95 11.51
CA SER A 11 2.03 -8.03 12.10
C SER A 11 3.28 -8.30 11.25
N TRP A 12 4.44 -8.23 11.90
CA TRP A 12 5.69 -8.66 11.30
C TRP A 12 5.80 -10.18 11.38
N LYS A 13 6.25 -10.82 10.30
CA LYS A 13 6.58 -12.24 10.27
C LYS A 13 8.08 -12.39 10.02
N ASN A 14 8.70 -13.38 10.63
CA ASN A 14 10.09 -13.68 10.32
C ASN A 14 10.19 -14.24 8.89
N TYR A 15 11.23 -13.84 8.18
CA TYR A 15 11.53 -14.40 6.87
C TYR A 15 12.18 -15.78 7.02
N GLN A 16 12.01 -16.63 6.01
CA GLN A 16 12.74 -17.89 5.87
C GLN A 16 13.90 -17.68 4.89
N LYS A 17 15.08 -18.24 5.19
CA LYS A 17 16.24 -18.18 4.31
C LYS A 17 16.47 -19.54 3.67
N GLU A 18 16.50 -19.58 2.34
CA GLU A 18 16.74 -20.77 1.53
C GLU A 18 17.87 -20.49 0.53
N LYS A 19 19.07 -21.01 0.78
CA LYS A 19 20.26 -20.79 -0.07
C LYS A 19 20.51 -19.30 -0.36
N THR A 20 20.17 -18.84 -1.55
CA THR A 20 20.33 -17.46 -2.06
C THR A 20 19.03 -16.66 -2.05
N LYS A 21 18.01 -17.13 -1.32
CA LYS A 21 16.66 -16.57 -1.30
C LYS A 21 16.20 -16.29 0.12
N TRP A 22 15.56 -15.15 0.31
CA TRP A 22 14.86 -14.76 1.53
C TRP A 22 13.38 -14.64 1.21
N ILE A 23 12.55 -15.36 1.94
CA ILE A 23 11.12 -15.49 1.69
C ILE A 23 10.36 -14.91 2.88
N HIS A 24 9.61 -13.85 2.62
CA HIS A 24 8.66 -13.24 3.52
C HIS A 24 7.27 -13.25 2.85
N PRO A 25 6.16 -13.33 3.59
CA PRO A 25 4.81 -13.32 2.99
C PRO A 25 4.52 -12.09 2.12
N ASP A 26 5.18 -10.97 2.41
CA ASP A 26 5.03 -9.70 1.69
C ASP A 26 6.17 -9.40 0.71
N PHE A 27 7.25 -10.18 0.73
CA PHE A 27 8.33 -9.99 -0.23
C PHE A 27 9.25 -11.20 -0.37
N THR A 28 9.94 -11.30 -1.49
CA THR A 28 11.00 -12.27 -1.71
C THR A 28 12.22 -11.56 -2.27
N ILE A 29 13.40 -11.87 -1.75
CA ILE A 29 14.67 -11.39 -2.27
C ILE A 29 15.44 -12.62 -2.74
N SER A 30 15.97 -12.62 -3.96
CA SER A 30 16.81 -13.70 -4.47
C SER A 30 18.04 -13.16 -5.18
N ILE A 31 19.20 -13.76 -4.95
CA ILE A 31 20.39 -13.51 -5.76
C ILE A 31 20.30 -14.42 -6.98
N THR A 32 20.11 -13.82 -8.14
CA THR A 32 19.93 -14.54 -9.42
C THR A 32 21.22 -14.65 -10.21
N GLN A 33 22.16 -13.73 -9.99
CA GLN A 33 23.46 -13.76 -10.64
C GLN A 33 24.57 -13.24 -9.72
N THR A 34 25.74 -13.87 -9.82
CA THR A 34 26.99 -13.42 -9.17
C THR A 34 28.07 -13.15 -10.22
N TYR A 35 29.04 -12.31 -9.86
CA TYR A 35 30.30 -12.19 -10.58
C TYR A 35 31.17 -13.45 -10.41
N ARG A 36 32.27 -13.54 -11.17
CA ARG A 36 33.20 -14.70 -11.13
C ARG A 36 33.82 -14.93 -9.76
N ASP A 37 34.03 -13.87 -9.00
CA ASP A 37 34.55 -13.89 -7.63
C ASP A 37 33.46 -14.04 -6.56
N LYS A 38 32.24 -14.42 -6.97
CA LYS A 38 31.07 -14.66 -6.11
C LYS A 38 30.45 -13.40 -5.50
N ALA A 39 30.91 -12.20 -5.85
CA ALA A 39 30.21 -10.97 -5.50
C ALA A 39 28.80 -10.94 -6.13
N TYR A 40 27.82 -10.35 -5.45
CA TYR A 40 26.44 -10.29 -5.96
C TYR A 40 26.34 -9.33 -7.15
N HIS A 41 25.65 -9.75 -8.20
CA HIS A 41 25.47 -8.95 -9.41
C HIS A 41 24.00 -8.58 -9.62
N ILE A 42 23.10 -9.57 -9.68
CA ILE A 42 21.67 -9.31 -9.89
C ILE A 42 20.87 -9.84 -8.71
N ILE A 43 20.14 -8.93 -8.08
CA ILE A 43 19.16 -9.24 -7.04
C ILE A 43 17.77 -9.07 -7.65
N GLU A 44 16.97 -10.12 -7.55
CA GLU A 44 15.55 -10.05 -7.86
C GLU A 44 14.76 -9.82 -6.58
N PHE A 45 13.94 -8.78 -6.60
CA PHE A 45 13.09 -8.39 -5.48
C PHE A 45 11.63 -8.44 -5.90
N THR A 46 10.88 -9.38 -5.34
CA THR A 46 9.45 -9.50 -5.55
C THR A 46 8.71 -8.94 -4.34
N LEU A 47 7.91 -7.90 -4.55
CA LEU A 47 6.98 -7.38 -3.55
C LEU A 47 5.62 -8.05 -3.75
N ASN A 48 5.02 -8.51 -2.67
CA ASN A 48 3.67 -9.05 -2.63
C ASN A 48 2.77 -8.13 -1.81
N ASN A 49 1.47 -8.20 -2.05
CA ASN A 49 0.44 -7.43 -1.34
C ASN A 49 0.63 -5.91 -1.41
N THR A 50 1.46 -5.41 -2.32
CA THR A 50 1.72 -3.97 -2.49
C THR A 50 1.03 -3.52 -3.76
N PRO A 51 0.00 -2.67 -3.69
CA PRO A 51 -0.72 -2.24 -4.87
C PRO A 51 0.18 -1.39 -5.78
N ALA A 52 0.06 -1.59 -7.08
CA ALA A 52 0.61 -0.69 -8.08
C ALA A 52 -0.28 -0.65 -9.32
N ILE A 53 -0.24 0.48 -10.03
CA ILE A 53 -1.03 0.70 -11.24
C ILE A 53 -0.29 0.07 -12.44
N VAL A 54 -0.96 -0.81 -13.18
CA VAL A 54 -0.34 -1.56 -14.29
C VAL A 54 -0.71 -1.05 -15.68
N ASP A 55 -1.75 -0.23 -15.77
CA ASP A 55 -2.22 0.35 -17.03
C ASP A 55 -2.80 1.75 -16.80
N SER A 56 -3.01 2.52 -17.87
CA SER A 56 -3.63 3.83 -17.78
C SER A 56 -4.99 3.73 -17.10
N PRO A 57 -5.27 4.54 -16.06
CA PRO A 57 -6.56 4.56 -15.40
C PRO A 57 -7.69 4.90 -16.38
N ILE A 58 -8.76 4.10 -16.36
CA ILE A 58 -9.93 4.27 -17.22
C ILE A 58 -10.73 5.50 -16.79
N ASN A 59 -10.79 5.77 -15.48
CA ASN A 59 -11.38 6.97 -14.90
C ASN A 59 -10.74 7.27 -13.52
N LYS A 60 -11.07 8.42 -12.92
CA LYS A 60 -10.51 8.85 -11.62
C LYS A 60 -10.70 7.82 -10.49
N ASN A 61 -11.75 6.99 -10.57
CA ASN A 61 -12.15 6.11 -9.49
C ASN A 61 -11.69 4.66 -9.66
N LYS A 62 -11.30 4.23 -10.86
CA LYS A 62 -10.92 2.83 -11.14
C LYS A 62 -9.48 2.73 -11.61
N PHE A 63 -8.62 2.25 -10.73
CA PHE A 63 -7.21 1.99 -11.03
C PHE A 63 -7.05 0.51 -11.38
N PRO A 64 -6.42 0.16 -12.52
CA PRO A 64 -6.04 -1.21 -12.81
C PRO A 64 -4.86 -1.59 -11.91
N LEU A 65 -5.16 -2.25 -10.80
CA LEU A 65 -4.16 -2.61 -9.78
C LEU A 65 -3.66 -4.04 -9.93
N ARG A 66 -2.38 -4.24 -9.65
CA ARG A 66 -1.80 -5.54 -9.27
C ARG A 66 -1.10 -5.43 -7.93
N PHE A 67 -0.93 -6.56 -7.26
CA PHE A 67 -0.36 -6.63 -5.91
C PHE A 67 0.95 -7.42 -5.82
N SER A 68 1.43 -7.98 -6.94
CA SER A 68 2.71 -8.69 -7.00
C SER A 68 3.58 -8.10 -8.09
N HIS A 69 4.77 -7.64 -7.71
CA HIS A 69 5.67 -6.86 -8.56
C HIS A 69 7.10 -7.35 -8.41
N THR A 70 7.79 -7.53 -9.53
CA THR A 70 9.17 -7.99 -9.50
C THR A 70 10.11 -6.94 -10.09
N PHE A 71 11.18 -6.65 -9.36
CA PHE A 71 12.25 -5.73 -9.74
C PHE A 71 13.57 -6.49 -9.83
N LEU A 72 14.39 -6.12 -10.81
CA LEU A 72 15.79 -6.51 -10.87
C LEU A 72 16.65 -5.33 -10.47
N ILE A 73 17.54 -5.55 -9.52
CA ILE A 73 18.53 -4.58 -9.04
C ILE A 73 19.89 -5.11 -9.48
N ASN A 74 20.53 -4.38 -10.39
CA ASN A 74 21.87 -4.66 -10.86
C ASN A 74 22.88 -3.88 -10.00
N LEU A 75 23.69 -4.63 -9.27
CA LEU A 75 24.77 -4.11 -8.44
C LEU A 75 26.07 -4.07 -9.25
N PRO A 76 26.75 -2.90 -9.30
CA PRO A 76 28.08 -2.81 -9.90
C PRO A 76 29.07 -3.66 -9.09
N ARG A 77 30.15 -4.09 -9.73
CA ARG A 77 31.17 -4.91 -9.05
C ARG A 77 31.76 -4.19 -7.85
N GLU A 78 31.88 -2.88 -7.94
CA GLU A 78 32.45 -2.01 -6.91
C GLU A 78 31.46 -1.72 -5.77
N TYR A 79 30.23 -2.24 -5.78
CA TYR A 79 29.28 -2.07 -4.67
C TYR A 79 29.90 -2.55 -3.33
N PRO A 80 29.77 -1.78 -2.23
CA PRO A 80 28.98 -0.56 -2.05
C PRO A 80 29.69 0.76 -2.41
N ALA A 81 30.94 0.75 -2.88
CA ALA A 81 31.74 1.96 -3.10
C ALA A 81 31.20 2.90 -4.18
N ASN A 82 30.41 2.41 -5.15
CA ASN A 82 29.81 3.24 -6.21
C ASN A 82 28.30 3.00 -6.37
N LEU A 83 27.52 3.67 -5.51
CA LEU A 83 26.06 3.55 -5.50
C LEU A 83 25.40 4.14 -6.76
N ALA A 84 26.01 5.12 -7.42
CA ALA A 84 25.47 5.76 -8.61
C ALA A 84 25.40 4.84 -9.84
N LYS A 85 26.16 3.73 -9.85
CA LYS A 85 26.13 2.72 -10.91
C LYS A 85 25.04 1.65 -10.72
N ILE A 86 24.31 1.67 -9.60
CA ILE A 86 23.21 0.72 -9.39
C ILE A 86 22.10 1.02 -10.41
N LYS A 87 21.66 -0.01 -11.12
CA LYS A 87 20.57 0.09 -12.10
C LYS A 87 19.41 -0.76 -11.67
N MET A 88 18.19 -0.30 -11.95
CA MET A 88 16.98 -1.05 -11.64
C MET A 88 16.05 -1.14 -12.84
N SER A 89 15.35 -2.26 -12.95
CA SER A 89 14.29 -2.48 -13.93
C SER A 89 13.13 -3.23 -13.30
N SER A 90 11.90 -2.88 -13.67
CA SER A 90 10.73 -3.66 -13.31
C SER A 90 10.47 -4.74 -14.37
N LYS A 91 10.30 -5.98 -13.93
CA LYS A 91 9.75 -7.06 -14.78
C LYS A 91 8.24 -6.93 -14.94
N THR A 92 7.58 -6.31 -13.95
CA THR A 92 6.15 -6.05 -14.02
C THR A 92 5.90 -4.80 -14.87
N SER A 93 4.98 -4.87 -15.83
CA SER A 93 4.55 -3.67 -16.56
C SER A 93 3.78 -2.75 -15.62
N LEU A 94 4.31 -1.55 -15.39
CA LEU A 94 3.75 -0.56 -14.48
C LEU A 94 3.43 0.74 -15.22
N TRP A 95 2.23 1.28 -14.98
CA TRP A 95 1.88 2.64 -15.38
C TRP A 95 2.39 3.61 -14.31
N HIS A 96 3.64 4.04 -14.45
CA HIS A 96 4.34 4.75 -13.39
C HIS A 96 5.26 5.86 -13.93
N PRO A 97 5.32 7.06 -13.33
CA PRO A 97 6.09 8.20 -13.86
C PRO A 97 7.59 7.95 -14.04
N ARG A 98 8.22 7.23 -13.10
CA ARG A 98 9.67 6.94 -13.09
C ARG A 98 10.07 5.58 -13.69
N ILE A 99 9.13 4.86 -14.30
CA ILE A 99 9.40 3.55 -14.91
C ILE A 99 8.98 3.61 -16.38
N ALA A 100 9.88 3.23 -17.27
CA ALA A 100 9.62 3.21 -18.71
C ALA A 100 8.51 2.21 -19.04
N GLN A 101 7.63 2.59 -19.97
CA GLN A 101 6.65 1.65 -20.54
C GLN A 101 7.33 0.81 -21.61
N GLY A 102 7.36 -0.51 -21.44
CA GLY A 102 7.94 -1.43 -22.42
C GLY A 102 8.44 -2.74 -21.81
N ARG A 103 8.99 -3.61 -22.66
CA ARG A 103 9.40 -4.98 -22.27
C ARG A 103 10.50 -5.06 -21.19
N SER A 104 11.30 -4.01 -21.02
CA SER A 104 12.42 -3.99 -20.06
C SER A 104 12.17 -3.13 -18.83
N GLY A 105 11.10 -2.33 -18.78
CA GLY A 105 10.67 -1.59 -17.58
C GLY A 105 11.76 -0.84 -16.83
N TYR A 106 12.75 -0.25 -17.52
CA TYR A 106 13.85 0.48 -16.86
C TYR A 106 13.29 1.50 -15.88
N ALA A 107 13.85 1.55 -14.68
CA ALA A 107 13.40 2.41 -13.61
C ALA A 107 14.44 3.52 -13.37
N CYS A 108 14.05 4.77 -13.58
CA CYS A 108 14.82 5.94 -13.17
C CYS A 108 14.45 6.31 -11.74
N ILE A 109 14.76 5.40 -10.82
CA ILE A 109 14.55 5.59 -9.39
C ILE A 109 15.94 5.84 -8.79
N THR A 110 16.22 7.11 -8.52
CA THR A 110 17.50 7.54 -7.98
C THR A 110 17.56 7.25 -6.49
N VAL A 111 17.94 6.03 -6.12
CA VAL A 111 18.24 5.69 -4.73
C VAL A 111 19.74 5.63 -4.56
N ASN A 112 20.35 6.77 -4.22
CA ASN A 112 21.72 6.80 -3.72
C ASN A 112 21.70 6.24 -2.29
N GLY A 113 21.85 4.94 -2.16
CA GLY A 113 21.78 4.28 -0.87
C GLY A 113 22.22 2.82 -0.92
N GLU A 114 22.45 2.28 0.27
CA GLU A 114 22.62 0.86 0.48
C GLU A 114 21.35 0.09 0.07
N LEU A 115 21.51 -1.22 -0.15
CA LEU A 115 20.46 -2.09 -0.66
C LEU A 115 19.17 -2.05 0.19
N ASP A 116 19.28 -1.92 1.50
CA ASP A 116 18.13 -1.83 2.41
C ASP A 116 17.25 -0.59 2.11
N ARG A 117 17.88 0.56 1.82
CA ARG A 117 17.20 1.79 1.42
C ARG A 117 16.51 1.61 0.08
N ILE A 118 17.18 0.99 -0.89
CA ILE A 118 16.60 0.66 -2.21
C ILE A 118 15.34 -0.16 -2.05
N LEU A 119 15.40 -1.25 -1.28
CA LEU A 119 14.28 -2.16 -1.06
C LEU A 119 13.07 -1.45 -0.41
N ASN A 120 13.31 -0.56 0.56
CA ASN A 120 12.25 0.23 1.17
C ASN A 120 11.68 1.28 0.20
N ASP A 121 12.52 1.96 -0.58
CA ASP A 121 12.10 3.07 -1.44
C ASP A 121 11.21 2.60 -2.61
N ILE A 122 11.48 1.40 -3.14
CA ILE A 122 10.63 0.77 -4.18
C ILE A 122 9.17 0.70 -3.73
N ILE A 123 8.90 0.39 -2.46
CA ILE A 123 7.54 0.32 -1.92
C ILE A 123 6.85 1.67 -2.09
N PHE A 124 7.50 2.77 -1.70
CA PHE A 124 6.91 4.10 -1.79
C PHE A 124 6.77 4.60 -3.23
N HIS A 125 7.65 4.15 -4.13
CA HIS A 125 7.46 4.36 -5.57
C HIS A 125 6.21 3.64 -6.09
N LEU A 126 6.00 2.36 -5.76
CA LEU A 126 4.78 1.64 -6.15
C LEU A 126 3.50 2.30 -5.63
N LEU A 127 3.57 2.87 -4.43
CA LEU A 127 2.48 3.61 -3.79
C LEU A 127 2.33 5.05 -4.31
N LEU A 128 3.15 5.46 -5.28
CA LEU A 128 3.14 6.79 -5.88
C LEU A 128 3.28 7.92 -4.86
N ASP A 129 4.16 7.76 -3.87
CA ASP A 129 4.47 8.83 -2.90
C ASP A 129 5.02 10.08 -3.61
N PRO A 130 4.34 11.24 -3.54
CA PRO A 130 4.76 12.46 -4.22
C PRO A 130 6.17 12.91 -3.82
N ARG A 131 6.63 12.60 -2.61
CA ARG A 131 7.98 12.94 -2.12
C ARG A 131 9.09 12.11 -2.77
N ARG A 132 8.75 10.91 -3.24
CA ARG A 132 9.67 9.99 -3.94
C ARG A 132 9.61 10.16 -5.45
N ILE A 133 8.39 10.32 -5.97
CA ILE A 133 8.18 10.57 -7.40
C ILE A 133 8.68 11.96 -7.81
N ARG A 134 8.54 12.95 -6.92
CA ARG A 134 8.93 14.34 -7.12
C ARG A 134 8.43 14.90 -8.45
N PRO A 135 7.12 15.07 -8.62
CA PRO A 135 6.57 15.64 -9.84
C PRO A 135 7.02 17.11 -10.00
N PRO A 136 7.39 17.56 -11.20
CA PRO A 136 7.85 18.93 -11.46
C PRO A 136 6.90 20.02 -10.94
N LYS A 137 5.59 19.78 -10.99
CA LYS A 137 4.59 20.72 -10.45
C LYS A 137 4.72 20.98 -8.94
N LEU A 138 5.19 20.00 -8.16
CA LEU A 138 5.41 20.14 -6.71
C LEU A 138 6.89 20.38 -6.37
N TYR A 139 7.81 19.95 -7.23
CA TYR A 139 9.25 20.05 -7.05
C TYR A 139 9.90 20.73 -8.27
N PRO A 140 9.96 22.07 -8.28
CA PRO A 140 10.57 22.81 -9.37
C PRO A 140 12.03 22.37 -9.53
N LYS A 141 12.47 22.12 -10.78
CA LYS A 141 13.78 21.58 -11.22
C LYS A 141 13.89 20.07 -11.41
N GLU A 142 12.91 19.29 -10.96
CA GLU A 142 12.88 17.85 -11.23
C GLU A 142 12.39 17.57 -12.67
N ASP A 143 12.80 16.45 -13.26
CA ASP A 143 12.38 16.05 -14.61
C ASP A 143 11.00 15.33 -14.61
N ALA A 144 10.39 15.23 -15.79
CA ALA A 144 9.08 14.61 -15.98
C ALA A 144 9.08 13.07 -15.92
N GLY A 145 10.23 12.44 -15.70
CA GLY A 145 10.41 11.00 -15.60
C GLY A 145 10.48 10.28 -16.94
N MET A 146 10.41 8.95 -16.88
CA MET A 146 10.48 8.09 -18.05
C MET A 146 9.12 7.91 -18.75
N ASN A 147 8.02 8.14 -18.03
CA ASN A 147 6.67 8.08 -18.57
C ASN A 147 5.96 9.41 -18.34
N VAL A 148 6.13 10.32 -19.30
CA VAL A 148 5.55 11.66 -19.27
C VAL A 148 4.01 11.63 -19.18
N LYS A 149 3.36 10.63 -19.80
CA LYS A 149 1.90 10.48 -19.75
C LYS A 149 1.45 10.15 -18.33
N ALA A 150 2.11 9.20 -17.66
CA ALA A 150 1.83 8.87 -16.27
C ALA A 150 2.15 10.06 -15.34
N MET A 151 3.24 10.80 -15.59
CA MET A 151 3.59 11.99 -14.81
C MET A 151 2.49 13.06 -14.88
N ARG A 152 2.07 13.45 -16.09
CA ARG A 152 1.00 14.45 -16.28
C ARG A 152 -0.33 14.02 -15.66
N TRP A 153 -0.63 12.73 -15.66
CA TRP A 153 -1.79 12.18 -14.98
C TRP A 153 -1.65 12.30 -13.46
N PHE A 154 -0.50 11.90 -12.93
CA PHE A 154 -0.18 11.94 -11.50
C PHE A 154 -0.20 13.37 -10.93
N GLU A 155 0.36 14.34 -11.66
CA GLU A 155 0.43 15.76 -11.28
C GLU A 155 -0.92 16.45 -11.08
N LYS A 156 -2.01 15.87 -11.59
CA LYS A 156 -3.34 16.43 -11.38
C LYS A 156 -3.76 16.32 -9.92
N ASN A 157 -3.57 15.15 -9.31
CA ASN A 157 -4.08 14.81 -7.97
C ASN A 157 -3.11 13.86 -7.22
N ALA A 158 -1.83 14.23 -7.12
CA ALA A 158 -0.77 13.34 -6.63
C ALA A 158 -1.04 12.79 -5.21
N GLU A 159 -1.47 13.65 -4.29
CA GLU A 159 -1.76 13.27 -2.90
C GLU A 159 -2.96 12.32 -2.80
N ASP A 160 -4.06 12.60 -3.50
CA ASP A 160 -5.24 11.72 -3.49
C ASP A 160 -4.94 10.34 -4.07
N ILE A 161 -4.12 10.29 -5.13
CA ILE A 161 -3.66 9.05 -5.73
C ILE A 161 -2.85 8.26 -4.70
N HIS A 162 -1.88 8.90 -4.05
CA HIS A 162 -1.05 8.28 -3.02
C HIS A 162 -1.90 7.74 -1.86
N GLN A 163 -2.84 8.56 -1.35
CA GLN A 163 -3.73 8.16 -0.26
C GLN A 163 -4.57 6.94 -0.65
N LYS A 164 -5.11 6.91 -1.87
CA LYS A 164 -5.84 5.75 -2.36
C LYS A 164 -4.96 4.49 -2.48
N MET A 165 -3.71 4.63 -2.90
CA MET A 165 -2.76 3.51 -2.92
C MET A 165 -2.45 3.00 -1.50
N LEU A 166 -2.32 3.91 -0.52
CA LEU A 166 -2.18 3.54 0.90
C LEU A 166 -3.40 2.79 1.43
N ASP A 167 -4.61 3.21 1.06
CA ASP A 167 -5.84 2.54 1.49
C ASP A 167 -5.94 1.13 0.93
N GLU A 168 -5.63 0.93 -0.35
CA GLU A 168 -5.58 -0.39 -0.97
C GLU A 168 -4.50 -1.28 -0.33
N TRP A 169 -3.36 -0.69 0.02
CA TRP A 169 -2.27 -1.40 0.69
C TRP A 169 -2.69 -1.84 2.10
N ASN A 170 -3.33 -0.96 2.86
CA ASN A 170 -3.90 -1.26 4.17
C ASN A 170 -4.96 -2.36 4.09
N LYS A 171 -5.86 -2.33 3.08
CA LYS A 171 -6.88 -3.37 2.87
C LYS A 171 -6.24 -4.74 2.64
N ALA A 172 -5.21 -4.80 1.79
CA ALA A 172 -4.50 -6.05 1.49
C ALA A 172 -3.86 -6.67 2.75
N HIS A 173 -3.36 -5.85 3.67
CA HIS A 173 -2.76 -6.32 4.93
C HIS A 173 -3.82 -6.66 5.99
N LYS A 174 -4.89 -5.86 6.12
CA LYS A 174 -5.99 -6.12 7.07
C LYS A 174 -6.77 -7.39 6.76
N ALA A 175 -6.99 -7.69 5.47
CA ALA A 175 -7.64 -8.94 5.05
C ALA A 175 -6.88 -10.18 5.54
N LYS A 176 -5.55 -10.07 5.72
CA LYS A 176 -4.70 -11.16 6.22
C LYS A 176 -4.62 -11.23 7.75
N THR A 177 -4.77 -10.09 8.44
CA THR A 177 -4.81 -10.07 9.91
C THR A 177 -6.19 -10.41 10.47
N GLY A 178 -7.26 -10.29 9.68
CA GLY A 178 -8.67 -10.38 10.09
C GLY A 178 -9.29 -11.77 10.19
N THR A 179 -8.53 -12.87 10.13
CA THR A 179 -9.07 -14.24 10.30
C THR A 179 -8.54 -14.92 11.56
N GLN A 180 -8.47 -14.19 12.67
CA GLN A 180 -8.50 -14.80 13.99
C GLN A 180 -9.86 -14.47 14.63
N LYS A 181 -10.91 -15.19 14.20
CA LYS A 181 -12.07 -15.38 15.09
C LYS A 181 -11.51 -16.06 16.34
N LYS A 182 -11.44 -15.34 17.46
CA LYS A 182 -11.29 -15.97 18.77
C LYS A 182 -12.49 -16.91 18.93
N ASN A 183 -12.30 -18.18 18.62
CA ASN A 183 -13.21 -19.22 19.10
C ASN A 183 -12.96 -19.29 20.61
N ILE A 184 -13.70 -18.48 21.36
CA ILE A 184 -13.81 -18.65 22.80
C ILE A 184 -14.64 -19.93 22.98
N THR A 185 -13.95 -21.06 23.03
CA THR A 185 -14.55 -22.30 23.52
C THR A 185 -14.63 -22.17 25.03
N ILE A 186 -15.82 -21.83 25.54
CA ILE A 186 -16.11 -21.97 26.96
C ILE A 186 -16.14 -23.47 27.24
N ILE A 187 -15.04 -24.01 27.76
CA ILE A 187 -15.00 -25.37 28.30
C ILE A 187 -15.49 -25.26 29.73
N SER A 188 -16.79 -25.48 29.92
CA SER A 188 -17.35 -25.73 31.25
C SER A 188 -17.07 -27.19 31.60
N ASN A 189 -16.12 -27.43 32.52
CA ASN A 189 -15.90 -28.77 33.05
C ASN A 189 -16.97 -29.09 34.10
N ASP A 190 -17.70 -30.16 33.79
CA ASP A 190 -18.70 -30.94 34.51
C ASP A 190 -18.87 -30.72 36.02
N SER A 191 -20.13 -30.63 36.45
CA SER A 191 -20.82 -31.74 37.12
C SER A 191 -22.12 -31.26 37.77
N GLN A 192 -23.27 -31.67 37.24
CA GLN A 192 -24.39 -32.20 38.04
C GLN A 192 -25.55 -32.68 37.15
N LYS A 193 -25.95 -33.92 37.40
CA LYS A 193 -27.14 -34.60 36.84
C LYS A 193 -28.41 -33.78 37.05
N ALA A 194 -29.25 -33.65 36.02
CA ALA A 194 -30.68 -34.02 36.08
C ALA A 194 -31.39 -33.78 34.74
N LYS A 195 -32.30 -34.70 34.43
CA LYS A 195 -33.31 -34.65 33.36
C LYS A 195 -34.04 -33.29 33.32
N GLN A 196 -34.17 -32.69 32.14
CA GLN A 196 -35.48 -32.22 31.63
C GLN A 196 -35.39 -31.70 30.19
N LYS A 197 -36.39 -32.09 29.39
CA LYS A 197 -36.73 -31.49 28.10
C LYS A 197 -37.10 -30.01 28.32
N SER A 198 -36.55 -29.11 27.51
CA SER A 198 -37.32 -28.00 26.95
C SER A 198 -36.57 -27.33 25.79
N LYS A 199 -37.32 -27.02 24.74
CA LYS A 199 -36.92 -26.08 23.68
C LYS A 199 -36.87 -24.68 24.29
N SER A 200 -35.81 -23.93 24.06
CA SER A 200 -35.82 -22.48 24.27
C SER A 200 -35.18 -21.78 23.07
N LYS A 201 -36.02 -21.00 22.38
CA LYS A 201 -35.61 -19.90 21.49
C LYS A 201 -34.86 -18.87 22.34
N ILE A 202 -33.69 -18.45 21.88
CA ILE A 202 -33.00 -17.30 22.47
C ILE A 202 -33.56 -16.05 21.79
N THR A 203 -34.35 -15.27 22.55
CA THR A 203 -34.69 -13.88 22.24
C THR A 203 -33.71 -13.00 23.01
N ILE A 204 -32.90 -12.20 22.31
CA ILE A 204 -32.06 -11.19 22.95
C ILE A 204 -32.90 -9.91 23.07
N ILE A 205 -33.31 -9.58 24.30
CA ILE A 205 -33.85 -8.28 24.66
C ILE A 205 -32.65 -7.40 25.03
N THR A 206 -32.48 -6.27 24.34
CA THR A 206 -31.60 -5.19 24.79
C THR A 206 -32.47 -4.11 25.42
N THR A 207 -32.31 -3.92 26.74
CA THR A 207 -32.92 -2.83 27.50
C THR A 207 -32.07 -1.56 27.37
N ASP A 208 -32.69 -0.49 26.88
CA ASP A 208 -32.17 0.87 26.94
C ASP A 208 -32.05 1.34 28.40
N ALA A 209 -30.92 1.97 28.74
CA ALA A 209 -30.80 2.83 29.92
C ALA A 209 -30.61 4.28 29.46
N LYS A 210 -31.67 5.06 29.65
CA LYS A 210 -31.81 6.48 29.36
C LYS A 210 -31.52 7.26 30.64
N GLY A 211 -30.53 8.16 30.62
CA GLY A 211 -30.35 9.21 31.62
C GLY A 211 -30.56 10.58 30.96
N LYS A 212 -31.72 11.18 31.22
CA LYS A 212 -32.04 12.63 31.13
C LYS A 212 -31.47 13.31 32.38
N GLU A 213 -31.11 14.59 32.48
CA GLU A 213 -31.64 15.89 32.04
C GLU A 213 -30.43 16.89 32.17
N ASP A 214 -30.33 18.11 31.61
CA ASP A 214 -31.35 19.14 31.44
C ASP A 214 -30.88 20.31 30.52
N ASN A 215 -31.89 21.08 30.08
CA ASN A 215 -32.00 22.29 29.24
C ASN A 215 -30.82 23.27 28.99
N SER A 216 -30.77 23.84 27.78
CA SER A 216 -31.05 25.28 27.54
C SER A 216 -31.18 25.67 26.06
N ASP A 217 -32.12 26.58 25.84
CA ASP A 217 -32.57 27.26 24.62
C ASP A 217 -31.48 27.95 23.80
N SER A 218 -31.61 27.94 22.46
CA SER A 218 -31.91 29.16 21.69
C SER A 218 -32.01 28.92 20.17
N LYS A 219 -33.01 29.60 19.59
CA LYS A 219 -33.44 29.67 18.19
C LYS A 219 -32.41 30.37 17.29
N GLU A 220 -32.29 29.96 16.03
CA GLU A 220 -32.85 30.66 14.86
C GLU A 220 -32.52 29.92 13.55
N LYS A 221 -33.56 29.69 12.74
CA LYS A 221 -33.47 29.23 11.35
C LYS A 221 -34.16 30.28 10.48
N LYS A 222 -33.43 30.83 9.51
CA LYS A 222 -33.95 31.44 8.28
C LYS A 222 -33.12 30.88 7.14
N ASP A 223 -33.78 30.33 6.12
CA ASP A 223 -33.62 30.81 4.74
C ASP A 223 -34.55 30.03 3.81
N GLU A 224 -35.41 30.80 3.16
CA GLU A 224 -36.38 30.40 2.15
C GLU A 224 -35.73 30.23 0.78
N LYS A 225 -36.46 29.50 -0.06
CA LYS A 225 -36.14 29.10 -1.43
C LYS A 225 -36.38 30.22 -2.46
N GLU A 226 -35.61 30.11 -3.55
CA GLU A 226 -35.98 30.20 -4.97
C GLU A 226 -36.61 31.48 -5.57
N ASP A 227 -35.87 32.00 -6.57
CA ASP A 227 -36.26 32.14 -8.01
C ASP A 227 -36.35 33.54 -8.63
N LYS A 228 -35.79 33.62 -9.86
CA LYS A 228 -36.01 34.54 -11.02
C LYS A 228 -36.24 36.04 -10.71
N GLY A 229 -35.40 36.98 -11.15
CA GLY A 229 -34.93 37.16 -12.53
C GLY A 229 -35.86 38.11 -13.29
N VAL A 230 -35.56 39.42 -13.33
CA VAL A 230 -36.05 40.37 -14.36
C VAL A 230 -35.00 41.48 -14.60
N ARG A 231 -34.67 41.70 -15.88
CA ARG A 231 -33.87 42.81 -16.44
C ARG A 231 -34.68 44.11 -16.43
N ILE A 232 -34.02 45.24 -16.22
CA ILE A 232 -34.49 46.55 -16.71
C ILE A 232 -33.36 47.22 -17.49
N ILE A 233 -33.80 47.88 -18.56
CA ILE A 233 -33.12 48.47 -19.72
C ILE A 233 -32.12 49.55 -19.33
#